data_AF-A0A4U1EZ90-F1
#
_entry.id   AF-A0A4U1EZ90-F1
#
_cell.length_a   1.000
_cell.length_b   1.000
_cell.length_c   1.000
_cell.angle_alpha   90.00
_cell.angle_beta   90.00
_cell.angle_gamma   90.00
#
_symmetry.space_group_name_H-M   'P 1'
#
loop_
_entity.id
_entity.type
_entity.pdbx_description
1 polymer ?
#
loop_
_entity_poly.entity_id
_entity_poly.type
_entity_poly.pdbx_seq_one_letter_code
_entity_poly.pdbx_strand_id
1 'polypeptide(L)'
;MLSILLCARSLKTHSPEVRMEWQMERAFQTALWLLQPEVVFILGDVFDEGKWSSSQAWADDVGRFWKIFRHPPHVQLRAVAGNHDIGFHYHFVMVNSVALEGDSCDICSGAEAELLEISHRLNCSREHFPLYRRNDANCSGKDAAPPDEKYTPFKERYDALSQEASRKLLWWLRPRLVLSGHTHSACEVLHGAGVLEVSVPSFSWRNRNNPSFIMGSVTPTEYALAKCYLPCEDTVLTTYCTAAGGLVLLTLVHAGLVASPFHFGWNMLRKFKTT
;
A
#
# COMPACT_ATOMS: atom_id res chain seq x y z
N MET A 1 4.25 19.27 8.45
CA MET A 1 4.54 18.54 7.21
C MET A 1 3.32 17.75 6.81
N LEU A 2 2.73 18.06 5.66
CA LEU A 2 1.59 17.33 5.09
C LEU A 2 2.11 16.15 4.26
N SER A 3 1.71 14.94 4.61
CA SER A 3 2.26 13.71 4.04
C SER A 3 1.16 12.74 3.62
N ILE A 4 1.28 12.14 2.44
CA ILE A 4 0.49 10.96 2.05
C ILE A 4 1.29 9.70 2.41
N LEU A 5 0.62 8.71 2.98
CA LEU A 5 1.15 7.40 3.32
C LEU A 5 0.40 6.33 2.52
N LEU A 6 1.13 5.57 1.70
CA LEU A 6 0.62 4.55 0.79
C LEU A 6 1.28 3.21 1.10
N CYS A 7 0.54 2.11 1.00
CA CYS A 7 1.14 0.79 0.75
C CYS A 7 0.86 0.42 -0.71
N ALA A 8 1.89 0.47 -1.56
CA ALA A 8 1.76 0.42 -3.00
C ALA A 8 1.98 -0.98 -3.55
N ARG A 9 1.21 -1.99 -3.10
CA ARG A 9 1.26 -3.31 -3.74
C ARG A 9 0.73 -3.23 -5.16
N SER A 10 1.65 -3.06 -6.12
CA SER A 10 1.31 -2.48 -7.42
C SER A 10 1.69 -3.33 -8.64
N LEU A 11 2.73 -4.17 -8.61
CA LEU A 11 3.31 -4.64 -9.89
C LEU A 11 3.54 -6.16 -9.93
N LYS A 12 2.66 -6.85 -10.67
CA LYS A 12 2.86 -8.25 -11.09
C LYS A 12 3.77 -8.27 -12.32
N THR A 13 4.71 -9.20 -12.34
CA THR A 13 5.72 -9.35 -13.39
C THR A 13 5.13 -9.92 -14.70
N HIS A 14 4.03 -10.69 -14.65
CA HIS A 14 3.60 -11.52 -15.81
C HIS A 14 2.11 -11.46 -16.17
N SER A 15 1.35 -10.46 -15.72
CA SER A 15 -0.06 -10.25 -16.11
C SER A 15 -0.31 -8.79 -16.48
N PRO A 16 -0.96 -8.48 -17.60
CA PRO A 16 -1.36 -7.12 -17.93
C PRO A 16 -2.57 -6.73 -17.07
N GLU A 17 -2.36 -6.49 -15.76
CA GLU A 17 -3.33 -5.83 -14.90
C GLU A 17 -3.35 -4.31 -15.18
N VAL A 18 -3.27 -3.92 -16.47
CA VAL A 18 -3.18 -2.53 -16.97
C VAL A 18 -4.32 -1.67 -16.43
N ARG A 19 -5.51 -2.27 -16.22
CA ARG A 19 -6.65 -1.58 -15.60
C ARG A 19 -6.33 -1.10 -14.18
N MET A 20 -5.78 -1.98 -13.33
CA MET A 20 -5.52 -1.67 -11.93
C MET A 20 -4.38 -0.65 -11.80
N GLU A 21 -3.31 -0.80 -12.58
CA GLU A 21 -2.22 0.19 -12.63
C GLU A 21 -2.74 1.56 -13.06
N TRP A 22 -3.58 1.61 -14.10
CA TRP A 22 -4.18 2.86 -14.55
C TRP A 22 -5.10 3.47 -13.48
N GLN A 23 -5.92 2.65 -12.80
CA GLN A 23 -6.78 3.10 -11.70
C GLN A 23 -5.96 3.66 -10.54
N MET A 24 -4.86 2.99 -10.17
CA MET A 24 -3.92 3.46 -9.16
C MET A 24 -3.26 4.78 -9.57
N GLU A 25 -2.82 4.90 -10.83
CA GLU A 25 -2.28 6.15 -11.35
C GLU A 25 -3.33 7.26 -11.23
N ARG A 26 -4.56 7.04 -11.69
CA ARG A 26 -5.63 8.04 -11.59
C ARG A 26 -5.95 8.43 -10.14
N ALA A 27 -6.02 7.45 -9.24
CA ALA A 27 -6.25 7.67 -7.82
C ALA A 27 -5.12 8.50 -7.20
N PHE A 28 -3.86 8.16 -7.49
CA PHE A 28 -2.70 8.86 -6.96
C PHE A 28 -2.61 10.29 -7.48
N GLN A 29 -2.78 10.49 -8.79
CA GLN A 29 -2.79 11.84 -9.39
C GLN A 29 -3.93 12.70 -8.81
N THR A 30 -5.10 12.10 -8.57
CA THR A 30 -6.24 12.81 -7.94
C THR A 30 -5.93 13.17 -6.50
N ALA A 31 -5.31 12.27 -5.73
CA ALA A 31 -4.90 12.54 -4.35
C ALA A 31 -3.84 13.65 -4.29
N LEU A 32 -2.84 13.65 -5.16
CA LEU A 32 -1.87 14.75 -5.26
C LEU A 32 -2.56 16.08 -5.57
N TRP A 33 -3.46 16.09 -6.55
CA TRP A 33 -4.16 17.30 -6.97
C TRP A 33 -5.05 17.87 -5.86
N LEU A 34 -5.82 17.03 -5.17
CA LEU A 34 -6.74 17.44 -4.10
C LEU A 34 -6.03 17.80 -2.79
N LEU A 35 -5.02 17.01 -2.39
CA LEU A 35 -4.44 17.08 -1.05
C LEU A 35 -3.13 17.86 -0.98
N GLN A 36 -2.47 18.09 -2.12
CA GLN A 36 -1.24 18.89 -2.24
C GLN A 36 -0.19 18.56 -1.14
N PRO A 37 0.23 17.29 -0.97
CA PRO A 37 1.19 16.94 0.08
C PRO A 37 2.60 17.44 -0.24
N GLU A 38 3.40 17.63 0.80
CA GLU A 38 4.84 17.93 0.68
C GLU A 38 5.66 16.65 0.50
N VAL A 39 5.22 15.55 1.12
CA VAL A 39 5.91 14.26 1.11
C VAL A 39 4.94 13.10 0.85
N VAL A 40 5.36 12.10 0.09
CA VAL A 40 4.66 10.84 -0.10
C VAL A 40 5.56 9.71 0.39
N PHE A 41 5.06 8.90 1.32
CA PHE A 41 5.72 7.70 1.80
C PHE A 41 5.05 6.46 1.20
N ILE A 42 5.84 5.59 0.57
CA ILE A 42 5.41 4.28 0.09
C ILE A 42 6.01 3.22 1.02
N LEU A 43 5.14 2.59 1.79
CA LEU A 43 5.46 1.65 2.87
C LEU A 43 5.63 0.22 2.34
N GLY A 44 6.48 0.00 1.34
CA GLY A 44 6.88 -1.34 0.89
C GLY A 44 5.90 -2.08 -0.02
N ASP A 45 6.39 -3.25 -0.45
CA ASP A 45 5.77 -4.18 -1.40
C ASP A 45 5.45 -3.52 -2.74
N VAL A 46 6.38 -2.71 -3.25
CA VAL A 46 6.16 -1.98 -4.51
C VAL A 46 6.04 -2.95 -5.71
N PHE A 47 6.90 -3.95 -5.71
CA PHE A 47 7.07 -5.00 -6.72
C PHE A 47 6.73 -6.36 -6.10
N ASP A 48 6.29 -7.33 -6.91
CA ASP A 48 5.95 -8.68 -6.40
C ASP A 48 7.13 -9.65 -6.28
N GLU A 49 8.13 -9.53 -7.17
CA GLU A 49 9.20 -10.52 -7.35
C GLU A 49 10.57 -9.83 -7.54
N GLY A 50 10.81 -8.69 -6.90
CA GLY A 50 12.01 -7.87 -7.19
C GLY A 50 13.32 -8.68 -7.08
N LYS A 51 13.46 -9.51 -6.04
CA LYS A 51 14.62 -10.41 -5.85
C LYS A 51 14.85 -11.41 -7.00
N TRP A 52 13.77 -11.89 -7.61
CA TRP A 52 13.81 -12.97 -8.61
C TRP A 52 13.66 -12.44 -10.04
N SER A 53 13.54 -11.13 -10.20
CA SER A 53 13.36 -10.45 -11.48
C SER A 53 14.66 -10.41 -12.28
N SER A 54 14.55 -10.55 -13.60
CA SER A 54 15.66 -10.25 -14.51
C SER A 54 15.96 -8.74 -14.53
N SER A 55 17.18 -8.34 -14.89
CA SER A 55 17.53 -6.91 -14.96
C SER A 55 16.59 -6.09 -15.86
N GLN A 56 16.10 -6.68 -16.96
CA GLN A 56 15.15 -6.02 -17.86
C GLN A 56 13.78 -5.87 -17.20
N ALA A 57 13.24 -6.96 -16.64
CA ALA A 57 11.95 -6.93 -15.96
C ALA A 57 11.96 -5.97 -14.76
N TRP A 58 13.06 -5.91 -14.01
CA TRP A 58 13.26 -4.92 -12.95
C TRP A 58 13.23 -3.48 -13.48
N ALA A 59 13.91 -3.20 -14.60
CA ALA A 59 13.90 -1.87 -15.20
C ALA A 59 12.49 -1.47 -15.68
N ASP A 60 11.74 -2.41 -16.25
CA ASP A 60 10.35 -2.20 -16.68
C ASP A 60 9.45 -1.93 -15.47
N ASP A 61 9.61 -2.68 -14.38
CA ASP A 61 8.89 -2.49 -13.11
C ASP A 61 9.16 -1.11 -12.51
N VAL A 62 10.43 -0.71 -12.43
CA VAL A 62 10.82 0.64 -11.98
C VAL A 62 10.22 1.72 -12.88
N GLY A 63 10.19 1.51 -14.20
CA GLY A 63 9.53 2.41 -15.14
C GLY A 63 8.03 2.54 -14.89
N ARG A 64 7.34 1.43 -14.64
CA ARG A 64 5.91 1.41 -14.27
C ARG A 64 5.66 2.14 -12.95
N PHE A 65 6.50 1.91 -11.95
CA PHE A 65 6.44 2.61 -10.66
C PHE A 65 6.48 4.13 -10.84
N TRP A 66 7.47 4.64 -11.58
CA TRP A 66 7.61 6.08 -11.81
C TRP A 66 6.49 6.67 -12.66
N LYS A 67 5.86 5.87 -13.53
CA LYS A 67 4.68 6.28 -14.29
C LYS A 67 3.45 6.44 -13.38
N ILE A 68 3.18 5.45 -12.53
CA ILE A 68 2.03 5.45 -11.61
C ILE A 68 2.19 6.59 -10.58
N PHE A 69 3.37 6.70 -9.98
CA PHE A 69 3.67 7.65 -8.92
C PHE A 69 4.36 8.93 -9.40
N ARG A 70 4.14 9.32 -10.66
CA ARG A 70 4.66 10.60 -11.19
C ARG A 70 4.18 11.76 -10.34
N HIS A 71 5.07 12.69 -10.00
CA HIS A 71 4.76 13.80 -9.10
C HIS A 71 5.54 15.06 -9.49
N PRO A 72 5.06 16.26 -9.11
CA PRO A 72 5.79 17.50 -9.34
C PRO A 72 7.11 17.56 -8.55
N PRO A 73 8.13 18.33 -8.98
CA PRO A 73 9.43 18.39 -8.32
C PRO A 73 9.43 18.85 -6.86
N HIS A 74 8.38 19.57 -6.43
CA HIS A 74 8.26 20.05 -5.04
C HIS A 74 7.74 18.99 -4.06
N VAL A 75 7.18 17.90 -4.57
CA VAL A 75 6.70 16.78 -3.75
C VAL A 75 7.85 15.80 -3.59
N GLN A 76 8.19 15.42 -2.36
CA GLN A 76 9.21 14.39 -2.12
C GLN A 76 8.56 13.01 -2.03
N LEU A 77 8.99 12.06 -2.83
CA LEU A 77 8.57 10.67 -2.70
C LEU A 77 9.66 9.84 -2.01
N ARG A 78 9.29 9.11 -0.97
CA ARG A 78 10.14 8.18 -0.20
C ARG A 78 9.51 6.81 -0.23
N ALA A 79 10.22 5.81 -0.74
CA ALA A 79 9.76 4.43 -0.73
C ALA A 79 10.69 3.58 0.15
N VAL A 80 10.11 2.72 0.99
CA VAL A 80 10.83 1.65 1.68
C VAL A 80 10.55 0.33 0.96
N ALA A 81 11.45 -0.65 1.11
CA ALA A 81 11.27 -1.98 0.53
C ALA A 81 10.42 -2.88 1.44
N GLY A 82 9.55 -3.70 0.85
CA GLY A 82 8.83 -4.79 1.48
C GLY A 82 9.38 -6.16 1.10
N ASN A 83 8.79 -7.23 1.63
CA ASN A 83 9.27 -8.60 1.39
C ASN A 83 9.10 -9.05 -0.05
N HIS A 84 8.17 -8.47 -0.81
CA HIS A 84 8.03 -8.79 -2.23
C HIS A 84 9.11 -8.10 -3.10
N ASP A 85 9.69 -6.99 -2.63
CA ASP A 85 10.75 -6.28 -3.35
C ASP A 85 12.10 -7.01 -3.23
N ILE A 86 12.44 -7.50 -2.04
CA ILE A 86 13.78 -8.04 -1.71
C ILE A 86 13.77 -9.50 -1.22
N GLY A 87 12.59 -10.12 -1.14
CA GLY A 87 12.39 -11.49 -0.66
C GLY A 87 12.32 -11.61 0.87
N PHE A 88 11.93 -12.79 1.36
CA PHE A 88 12.07 -13.12 2.78
C PHE A 88 13.54 -13.38 3.12
N HIS A 89 14.02 -12.73 4.17
CA HIS A 89 15.41 -12.79 4.63
C HIS A 89 15.67 -14.09 5.42
N TYR A 90 15.89 -15.20 4.73
CA TYR A 90 16.60 -16.35 5.30
C TYR A 90 18.08 -16.22 4.98
N HIS A 91 18.78 -15.36 5.73
CA HIS A 91 20.23 -15.27 5.65
C HIS A 91 20.82 -16.16 6.73
N PHE A 92 21.45 -17.25 6.32
CA PHE A 92 22.26 -18.06 7.22
C PHE A 92 23.64 -17.41 7.29
N VAL A 93 23.98 -16.86 8.46
CA VAL A 93 25.32 -16.39 8.74
C VAL A 93 26.00 -17.49 9.54
N MET A 94 27.01 -18.14 8.93
CA MET A 94 27.86 -19.09 9.64
C MET A 94 28.89 -18.29 10.42
N VAL A 95 28.96 -18.54 11.72
CA VAL A 95 29.89 -17.83 12.61
C VAL A 95 30.77 -18.84 13.32
N ASN A 96 32.07 -18.55 13.37
CA ASN A 96 33.05 -19.35 14.08
C ASN A 96 33.12 -18.88 15.53
N SER A 97 33.00 -19.81 16.49
CA SER A 97 33.08 -19.49 17.92
C SER A 97 34.41 -18.82 18.31
N VAL A 98 35.52 -19.21 17.67
CA VAL A 98 36.85 -18.63 17.93
C VAL A 98 36.94 -17.17 17.47
N ALA A 99 36.16 -16.79 16.47
CA ALA A 99 36.11 -15.41 15.97
C ALA A 99 35.11 -14.52 16.74
N LEU A 100 34.41 -15.07 17.74
CA LEU A 100 33.43 -14.38 18.59
C LEU A 100 33.82 -14.42 20.08
N GLU A 101 35.08 -14.72 20.39
CA GLU A 101 35.56 -14.83 21.77
C GLU A 101 35.52 -13.48 22.51
N GLY A 102 35.50 -12.35 21.76
CA GLY A 102 35.38 -11.00 22.32
C GLY A 102 36.66 -10.50 23.00
N ASP A 103 37.80 -11.14 22.71
CA ASP A 103 39.12 -10.81 23.25
C ASP A 103 39.88 -9.76 22.40
N SER A 104 39.18 -9.13 21.44
CA SER A 104 39.74 -8.13 20.52
C SER A 104 40.92 -8.64 19.68
N CYS A 105 41.01 -9.96 19.43
CA CYS A 105 41.98 -10.49 18.49
C CYS A 105 41.77 -9.91 17.07
N ASP A 106 42.80 -9.89 16.22
CA ASP A 106 42.70 -9.31 14.87
C ASP A 106 41.57 -9.93 14.02
N ILE A 107 41.43 -11.26 14.10
CA ILE A 107 40.37 -12.00 13.41
C ILE A 107 38.99 -11.71 14.03
N CYS A 108 38.94 -11.56 15.35
CA CYS A 108 37.72 -11.32 16.13
C CYS A 108 37.15 -9.93 15.83
N SER A 109 38.01 -8.92 15.82
CA SER A 109 37.66 -7.54 15.48
C SER A 109 37.14 -7.41 14.04
N GLY A 110 37.76 -8.14 13.10
CA GLY A 110 37.29 -8.23 11.72
C GLY A 110 35.91 -8.91 11.60
N ALA A 111 35.73 -10.04 12.27
CA ALA A 111 34.47 -10.78 12.27
C ALA A 111 33.31 -9.98 12.92
N GLU A 112 33.58 -9.26 14.01
CA GLU A 112 32.60 -8.38 14.65
C GLU A 112 32.22 -7.19 13.74
N ALA A 113 33.18 -6.57 13.07
CA ALA A 113 32.93 -5.48 12.13
C ALA A 113 32.10 -5.93 10.91
N GLU A 114 32.41 -7.09 10.33
CA GLU A 114 31.62 -7.69 9.25
C GLU A 114 30.21 -8.06 9.72
N LEU A 115 30.05 -8.60 10.93
CA LEU A 115 28.74 -8.88 11.50
C LEU A 115 27.93 -7.62 11.78
N LEU A 116 28.58 -6.53 12.19
CA LEU A 116 27.94 -5.22 12.33
C LEU A 116 27.50 -4.67 10.97
N GLU A 117 28.32 -4.81 9.93
CA GLU A 117 27.95 -4.40 8.57
C GLU A 117 26.81 -5.25 8.01
N ILE A 118 26.87 -6.57 8.20
CA ILE A 118 25.79 -7.50 7.83
C ILE A 118 24.53 -7.16 8.62
N SER A 119 24.63 -6.89 9.92
CA SER A 119 23.52 -6.43 10.76
C SER A 119 22.90 -5.16 10.19
N HIS A 120 23.71 -4.16 9.83
CA HIS A 120 23.25 -2.93 9.18
C HIS A 120 22.53 -3.21 7.85
N ARG A 121 23.07 -4.08 6.99
CA ARG A 121 22.44 -4.47 5.72
C ARG A 121 21.14 -5.25 5.91
N LEU A 122 21.06 -6.08 6.95
CA LEU A 122 19.89 -6.90 7.27
C LEU A 122 18.81 -6.12 8.04
N ASN A 123 19.14 -4.98 8.65
CA ASN A 123 18.19 -4.17 9.43
C ASN A 123 17.27 -3.33 8.53
N CYS A 124 17.71 -2.95 7.32
CA CYS A 124 16.97 -2.09 6.38
C CYS A 124 15.76 -2.76 5.71
N SER A 125 15.42 -3.99 6.07
CA SER A 125 14.44 -4.84 5.35
C SER A 125 13.16 -5.14 6.13
N ARG A 126 12.97 -4.50 7.29
CA ARG A 126 11.90 -4.84 8.24
C ARG A 126 10.85 -3.75 8.45
N GLU A 127 10.98 -2.60 7.81
CA GLU A 127 10.12 -1.42 8.03
C GLU A 127 8.70 -1.55 7.43
N HIS A 128 8.45 -2.64 6.70
CA HIS A 128 7.14 -2.93 6.10
C HIS A 128 6.20 -3.72 7.02
N PHE A 129 6.73 -4.59 7.89
CA PHE A 129 5.92 -5.47 8.73
C PHE A 129 5.35 -4.74 9.95
N PRO A 130 4.13 -5.07 10.39
CA PRO A 130 3.62 -4.54 11.64
C PRO A 130 4.45 -5.02 12.83
N LEU A 131 4.40 -4.26 13.92
CA LEU A 131 4.89 -4.75 15.21
C LEU A 131 4.10 -5.99 15.63
N TYR A 132 4.68 -6.77 16.52
CA TYR A 132 4.06 -7.98 17.04
C TYR A 132 2.66 -7.71 17.59
N ARG A 133 1.67 -8.38 17.02
CA ARG A 133 0.31 -8.53 17.55
C ARG A 133 -0.21 -9.92 17.23
N ARG A 134 -1.11 -10.46 18.07
CA ARG A 134 -1.59 -11.84 17.93
C ARG A 134 -2.37 -12.05 16.63
N ASN A 135 -3.20 -11.09 16.26
CA ASN A 135 -4.04 -11.06 15.07
C ASN A 135 -4.69 -9.66 14.95
N ASP A 136 -5.60 -9.51 13.99
CA ASP A 136 -6.33 -8.27 13.69
C ASP A 136 -7.72 -8.20 14.34
N ALA A 137 -8.01 -9.03 15.34
CA ALA A 137 -9.35 -9.17 15.91
C ALA A 137 -9.91 -7.86 16.48
N ASN A 138 -9.02 -7.04 17.06
CA ASN A 138 -9.33 -5.76 17.67
C ASN A 138 -9.30 -4.58 16.67
N CYS A 139 -8.90 -4.82 15.42
CA CYS A 139 -8.93 -3.80 14.38
C CYS A 139 -10.39 -3.54 13.96
N SER A 140 -10.68 -2.29 13.66
CA SER A 140 -12.01 -1.85 13.23
C SER A 140 -11.91 -0.84 12.08
N GLY A 141 -13.05 -0.57 11.44
CA GLY A 141 -13.12 0.26 10.24
C GLY A 141 -13.51 -0.56 9.01
N LYS A 142 -13.96 0.12 7.96
CA LYS A 142 -14.43 -0.56 6.75
C LYS A 142 -13.29 -1.24 5.97
N ASP A 143 -12.07 -0.73 6.09
CA ASP A 143 -10.82 -1.23 5.50
C ASP A 143 -10.02 -2.14 6.42
N ALA A 144 -10.57 -2.56 7.56
CA ALA A 144 -9.99 -3.60 8.40
C ALA A 144 -10.10 -4.98 7.74
N ALA A 145 -9.28 -5.93 8.21
CA ALA A 145 -9.33 -7.32 7.76
C ALA A 145 -10.76 -7.90 7.93
N PRO A 146 -11.26 -8.69 6.96
CA PRO A 146 -12.57 -9.30 7.05
C PRO A 146 -12.62 -10.33 8.18
N PRO A 147 -13.83 -10.72 8.67
CA PRO A 147 -13.97 -11.60 9.84
C PRO A 147 -13.23 -12.93 9.73
N ASP A 148 -13.16 -13.52 8.55
CA ASP A 148 -12.46 -14.78 8.26
C ASP A 148 -10.93 -14.67 8.38
N GLU A 149 -10.37 -13.50 8.10
CA GLU A 149 -8.92 -13.26 8.21
C GLU A 149 -8.54 -12.71 9.60
N LYS A 150 -9.33 -11.78 10.16
CA LYS A 150 -8.89 -10.98 11.32
C LYS A 150 -8.68 -11.76 12.60
N TYR A 151 -9.31 -12.93 12.75
CA TYR A 151 -9.11 -13.80 13.93
C TYR A 151 -7.94 -14.78 13.75
N THR A 152 -7.42 -14.93 12.54
CA THR A 152 -6.31 -15.84 12.24
C THR A 152 -5.04 -15.37 12.95
N PRO A 153 -4.41 -16.22 13.79
CA PRO A 153 -3.19 -15.85 14.47
C PRO A 153 -2.04 -15.54 13.50
N PHE A 154 -1.38 -14.41 13.71
CA PHE A 154 -0.18 -14.04 12.98
C PHE A 154 1.00 -14.93 13.35
N LYS A 155 1.74 -15.35 12.33
CA LYS A 155 3.04 -16.01 12.45
C LYS A 155 4.14 -14.97 12.53
N GLU A 156 4.91 -15.01 13.61
CA GLU A 156 6.06 -14.14 13.78
C GLU A 156 7.07 -14.29 12.63
N ARG A 157 7.70 -13.18 12.27
CA ARG A 157 8.67 -13.06 11.17
C ARG A 157 8.08 -13.36 9.78
N TYR A 158 6.76 -13.53 9.70
CA TYR A 158 6.05 -13.75 8.45
C TYR A 158 4.86 -12.82 8.29
N ASP A 159 3.95 -12.72 9.26
CA ASP A 159 2.79 -11.80 9.20
C ASP A 159 3.05 -10.52 10.01
N ALA A 160 3.92 -10.61 11.04
CA ALA A 160 4.33 -9.51 11.90
C ALA A 160 5.77 -9.71 12.39
N LEU A 161 6.40 -8.65 12.90
CA LEU A 161 7.69 -8.77 13.58
C LEU A 161 7.61 -9.67 14.82
N SER A 162 8.75 -10.22 15.25
CA SER A 162 8.79 -11.02 16.47
C SER A 162 8.51 -10.16 17.70
N GLN A 163 8.04 -10.79 18.78
CA GLN A 163 7.77 -10.08 20.03
C GLN A 163 9.03 -9.39 20.56
N GLU A 164 10.20 -10.06 20.50
CA GLU A 164 11.48 -9.50 20.95
C GLU A 164 11.91 -8.31 20.10
N ALA A 165 11.79 -8.43 18.76
CA ALA A 165 12.15 -7.35 17.84
C ALA A 165 11.28 -6.12 18.09
N SER A 166 9.97 -6.32 18.23
CA SER A 166 9.01 -5.25 18.47
C SER A 166 9.29 -4.54 19.79
N ARG A 167 9.57 -5.29 20.86
CA ARG A 167 9.94 -4.73 22.17
C ARG A 167 11.25 -3.93 22.09
N LYS A 168 12.26 -4.43 21.38
CA LYS A 168 13.54 -3.72 21.19
C LYS A 168 13.36 -2.41 20.45
N LEU A 169 12.57 -2.40 19.36
CA LEU A 169 12.28 -1.19 18.59
C LEU A 169 11.57 -0.13 19.44
N LEU A 170 10.52 -0.52 20.17
CA LEU A 170 9.80 0.39 21.07
C LEU A 170 10.72 0.93 22.17
N TRP A 171 11.59 0.09 22.73
CA TRP A 171 12.50 0.48 23.80
C TRP A 171 13.61 1.45 23.36
N TRP A 172 14.27 1.14 22.23
CA TRP A 172 15.42 1.90 21.74
C TRP A 172 15.00 3.21 21.07
N LEU A 173 13.96 3.17 20.23
CA LEU A 173 13.56 4.32 19.43
C LEU A 173 12.57 5.22 20.15
N ARG A 174 11.80 4.66 21.10
CA ARG A 174 10.70 5.35 21.81
C ARG A 174 9.85 6.20 20.85
N PRO A 175 9.32 5.58 19.78
CA PRO A 175 8.68 6.33 18.70
C PRO A 175 7.38 6.97 19.19
N ARG A 176 7.02 8.12 18.60
CA ARG A 176 5.73 8.79 18.84
C ARG A 176 4.59 8.16 18.04
N LEU A 177 4.92 7.53 16.91
CA LEU A 177 4.01 6.91 15.96
C LEU A 177 4.78 5.82 15.22
N VAL A 178 4.14 4.68 14.99
CA VAL A 178 4.65 3.60 14.12
C VAL A 178 3.72 3.47 12.93
N LEU A 179 4.29 3.40 11.74
CA LEU A 179 3.56 3.23 10.49
C LEU A 179 4.05 1.94 9.85
N SER A 180 3.12 1.04 9.53
CA SER A 180 3.41 -0.28 8.98
C SER A 180 2.51 -0.60 7.79
N GLY A 181 2.75 -1.72 7.12
CA GLY A 181 1.95 -2.21 6.01
C GLY A 181 1.75 -3.73 6.10
N HIS A 182 2.09 -4.43 5.03
CA HIS A 182 2.15 -5.90 4.91
C HIS A 182 0.83 -6.66 4.93
N THR A 183 0.01 -6.48 5.96
CA THR A 183 -1.27 -7.22 6.13
C THR A 183 -2.31 -6.86 5.07
N HIS A 184 -2.00 -5.88 4.21
CA HIS A 184 -2.89 -5.22 3.28
C HIS A 184 -4.10 -4.54 3.93
N SER A 185 -4.31 -4.68 5.24
CA SER A 185 -5.45 -4.22 6.03
C SER A 185 -5.14 -3.04 6.91
N ALA A 186 -6.13 -2.15 7.07
CA ALA A 186 -6.02 -1.06 8.02
C ALA A 186 -6.15 -1.61 9.44
N CYS A 187 -5.24 -1.23 10.30
CA CYS A 187 -5.37 -1.51 11.72
C CYS A 187 -4.72 -0.41 12.54
N GLU A 188 -5.32 -0.12 13.69
CA GLU A 188 -4.76 0.78 14.69
C GLU A 188 -4.57 -0.02 15.97
N VAL A 189 -3.34 -0.02 16.48
CA VAL A 189 -2.97 -0.78 17.68
C VAL A 189 -2.19 0.12 18.60
N LEU A 190 -2.55 0.11 19.88
CA LEU A 190 -1.80 0.81 20.91
C LEU A 190 -0.80 -0.17 21.54
N HIS A 191 0.48 0.15 21.44
CA HIS A 191 1.57 -0.59 22.04
C HIS A 191 2.07 0.08 23.31
N GLY A 192 2.58 -0.73 24.26
CA GLY A 192 3.41 -0.27 25.38
C GLY A 192 2.98 1.07 25.99
N ALA A 193 3.92 2.02 26.09
CA ALA A 193 3.75 3.35 26.67
C ALA A 193 2.80 4.30 25.89
N GLY A 194 1.71 3.77 25.32
CA GLY A 194 0.75 4.54 24.53
C GLY A 194 1.21 4.86 23.11
N VAL A 195 2.15 4.08 22.56
CA VAL A 195 2.65 4.28 21.20
C VAL A 195 1.60 3.75 20.21
N LEU A 196 1.04 4.63 19.38
CA LEU A 196 0.13 4.24 18.32
C LEU A 196 0.92 3.63 17.16
N GLU A 197 0.51 2.44 16.74
CA GLU A 197 0.83 1.87 15.44
C GLU A 197 -0.38 1.98 14.52
N VAL A 198 -0.15 2.43 13.28
CA VAL A 198 -1.14 2.40 12.21
C VAL A 198 -0.61 1.58 11.04
N SER A 199 -1.25 0.46 10.77
CA SER A 199 -1.04 -0.33 9.56
C SER A 199 -1.83 0.29 8.42
N VAL A 200 -1.13 0.69 7.35
CA VAL A 200 -1.70 1.29 6.15
C VAL A 200 -2.10 0.17 5.19
N PRO A 201 -3.37 0.13 4.74
CA PRO A 201 -3.81 -0.89 3.80
C PRO A 201 -3.25 -0.64 2.40
N SER A 202 -3.41 -1.64 1.53
CA SER A 202 -3.03 -1.51 0.14
C SER A 202 -3.79 -0.39 -0.58
N PHE A 203 -3.05 0.46 -1.27
CA PHE A 203 -3.53 1.46 -2.22
C PHE A 203 -3.82 0.83 -3.60
N SER A 204 -4.40 -0.37 -3.63
CA SER A 204 -4.71 -1.08 -4.87
C SER A 204 -5.91 -2.00 -4.70
N TRP A 205 -6.69 -2.17 -5.78
CA TRP A 205 -7.84 -3.08 -5.79
C TRP A 205 -7.46 -4.56 -5.90
N ARG A 206 -6.18 -4.84 -6.11
CA ARG A 206 -5.67 -6.20 -6.28
C ARG A 206 -5.85 -7.06 -5.03
N ASN A 207 -5.62 -6.46 -3.87
CA ASN A 207 -5.68 -7.16 -2.59
C ASN A 207 -7.06 -7.05 -1.91
N ARG A 208 -7.89 -6.10 -2.34
CA ARG A 208 -9.13 -5.74 -1.65
C ARG A 208 -10.05 -4.90 -2.48
N ASN A 209 -11.35 -5.08 -2.23
CA ASN A 209 -12.38 -4.28 -2.87
C ASN A 209 -12.32 -2.80 -2.47
N ASN A 210 -11.87 -2.46 -1.26
CA ASN A 210 -11.99 -1.13 -0.65
C ASN A 210 -10.65 -0.50 -0.23
N PRO A 211 -9.76 -0.17 -1.19
CA PRO A 211 -8.46 0.41 -0.88
C PRO A 211 -8.58 1.78 -0.22
N SER A 212 -7.57 2.14 0.56
CA SER A 212 -7.47 3.44 1.22
C SER A 212 -6.01 3.81 1.45
N PHE A 213 -5.79 5.04 1.88
CA PHE A 213 -4.48 5.56 2.27
C PHE A 213 -4.62 6.50 3.45
N ILE A 214 -3.49 6.96 4.00
CA ILE A 214 -3.50 7.89 5.14
C ILE A 214 -2.94 9.24 4.71
N MET A 215 -3.64 10.30 5.07
CA MET A 215 -3.13 11.66 5.06
C MET A 215 -2.65 11.99 6.48
N GLY A 216 -1.41 12.42 6.61
CA GLY A 216 -0.81 12.81 7.88
C GLY A 216 -0.40 14.27 7.89
N SER A 217 -0.49 14.90 9.05
CA SER A 217 0.23 16.12 9.37
C SER A 217 1.18 15.82 10.52
N VAL A 218 2.48 16.03 10.35
CA VAL A 218 3.49 15.75 11.37
C VAL A 218 4.26 17.04 11.70
N THR A 219 4.43 17.30 13.00
CA THR A 219 5.27 18.36 13.55
C THR A 219 6.30 17.75 14.51
N PRO A 220 7.31 18.52 14.95
CA PRO A 220 8.30 18.03 15.92
C PRO A 220 7.70 17.50 17.23
N THR A 221 6.49 17.93 17.59
CA THR A 221 5.81 17.58 18.86
C THR A 221 4.50 16.84 18.70
N GLU A 222 3.79 17.01 17.57
CA GLU A 222 2.44 16.45 17.36
C GLU A 222 2.30 15.75 16.01
N TYR A 223 1.23 14.97 15.85
CA TYR A 223 0.81 14.44 14.57
C TYR A 223 -0.72 14.31 14.54
N ALA A 224 -1.29 14.36 13.33
CA ALA A 224 -2.69 14.09 13.06
C ALA A 224 -2.78 13.18 11.82
N LEU A 225 -3.67 12.20 11.85
CA LEU A 225 -3.86 11.24 10.76
C LEU A 225 -5.33 11.21 10.34
N ALA A 226 -5.57 11.07 9.04
CA ALA A 226 -6.89 10.90 8.46
C ALA A 226 -6.85 9.79 7.42
N LYS A 227 -7.82 8.86 7.46
CA LYS A 227 -7.98 7.83 6.44
C LYS A 227 -8.74 8.39 5.24
N CYS A 228 -8.17 8.20 4.06
CA CYS A 228 -8.74 8.60 2.78
C CYS A 228 -9.13 7.35 2.00
N TYR A 229 -10.43 7.19 1.77
CA TYR A 229 -10.98 6.01 1.11
C TYR A 229 -11.09 6.20 -0.40
N LEU A 230 -10.72 5.16 -1.14
CA LEU A 230 -11.02 5.07 -2.56
C LEU A 230 -12.37 4.39 -2.79
N PRO A 231 -13.01 4.59 -3.96
CA PRO A 231 -14.21 3.84 -4.33
C PRO A 231 -13.95 2.32 -4.33
N CYS A 232 -14.97 1.53 -3.99
CA CYS A 232 -14.83 0.07 -4.06
C CYS A 232 -14.66 -0.41 -5.52
N GLU A 233 -13.95 -1.50 -5.78
CA GLU A 233 -13.75 -2.06 -7.13
C GLU A 233 -15.10 -2.31 -7.80
N ASP A 234 -16.04 -2.93 -7.09
CA ASP A 234 -17.38 -3.20 -7.61
C ASP A 234 -18.11 -1.92 -8.02
N THR A 235 -17.93 -0.84 -7.25
CA THR A 235 -18.50 0.47 -7.57
C THR A 235 -17.85 1.05 -8.83
N VAL A 236 -16.54 0.93 -8.96
CA VAL A 236 -15.80 1.39 -10.15
C VAL A 236 -16.23 0.60 -11.39
N LEU A 237 -16.28 -0.73 -11.31
CA LEU A 237 -16.71 -1.60 -12.41
C LEU A 237 -18.16 -1.35 -12.80
N THR A 238 -19.07 -1.21 -11.82
CA THR A 238 -20.47 -0.85 -12.08
C THR A 238 -20.57 0.50 -12.78
N THR A 239 -19.75 1.48 -12.39
CA THR A 239 -19.70 2.79 -13.06
C THR A 239 -19.25 2.68 -14.51
N TYR A 240 -18.25 1.84 -14.81
CA TYR A 240 -17.81 1.61 -16.19
C TYR A 240 -18.88 0.93 -17.03
N CYS A 241 -19.51 -0.13 -16.50
CA CYS A 241 -20.57 -0.86 -17.20
C CYS A 241 -21.79 0.03 -17.47
N THR A 242 -22.21 0.84 -16.50
CA THR A 242 -23.33 1.78 -16.67
C THR A 242 -23.01 2.88 -17.68
N ALA A 243 -21.80 3.44 -17.66
CA ALA A 243 -21.37 4.44 -18.65
C ALA A 243 -21.30 3.85 -20.06
N ALA A 244 -20.73 2.66 -20.23
CA ALA A 244 -20.65 1.97 -21.51
C ALA A 244 -22.05 1.62 -22.06
N GLY A 245 -22.92 1.08 -21.21
CA GLY A 245 -24.31 0.79 -21.56
C GLY A 245 -25.09 2.05 -21.96
N GLY A 246 -24.89 3.16 -21.22
CA GLY A 246 -25.46 4.46 -21.56
C GLY A 246 -24.97 4.97 -22.92
N LEU A 247 -23.68 4.84 -23.22
CA LEU A 247 -23.12 5.23 -24.52
C LEU A 247 -23.68 4.39 -25.67
N VAL A 248 -23.79 3.07 -25.49
CA VAL A 248 -24.40 2.18 -26.48
C VAL A 248 -25.87 2.53 -26.71
N LEU A 249 -26.63 2.81 -25.65
CA LEU A 249 -28.01 3.25 -25.79
C LEU A 249 -28.10 4.56 -26.57
N LEU A 250 -27.24 5.53 -26.27
CA LEU A 250 -27.18 6.81 -26.97
C LEU A 250 -26.86 6.63 -28.46
N THR A 251 -25.92 5.75 -28.81
CA THR A 251 -25.59 5.48 -30.22
C THR A 251 -26.71 4.75 -30.95
N LEU A 252 -27.38 3.80 -30.30
CA LEU A 252 -28.55 3.10 -30.87
C LEU A 252 -29.74 4.05 -31.09
N VAL A 253 -30.01 4.95 -30.15
CA VAL A 253 -31.04 5.99 -30.31
C VAL A 253 -30.67 6.94 -31.45
N HIS A 254 -29.40 7.37 -31.54
CA HIS A 254 -28.93 8.23 -32.61
C HIS A 254 -29.01 7.56 -33.99
N ALA A 255 -28.73 6.27 -34.07
CA ALA A 255 -28.86 5.47 -35.28
C ALA A 255 -30.31 5.12 -35.65
N GLY A 256 -31.30 5.52 -34.83
CA GLY A 256 -32.71 5.20 -35.06
C GLY A 256 -33.10 3.73 -34.83
N LEU A 257 -32.19 2.94 -34.26
CA LEU A 257 -32.40 1.51 -33.98
C LEU A 257 -33.23 1.26 -32.71
N VAL A 258 -33.36 2.27 -31.86
CA VAL A 258 -34.21 2.27 -30.67
C VAL A 258 -35.07 3.53 -30.67
N ALA A 259 -36.38 3.37 -30.44
CA ALA A 259 -37.29 4.50 -30.36
C ALA A 259 -36.87 5.45 -29.22
N SER A 260 -36.61 6.71 -29.55
CA SER A 260 -36.36 7.72 -28.52
C SER A 260 -37.64 7.91 -27.68
N PRO A 261 -37.57 7.83 -26.34
CA PRO A 261 -38.73 8.13 -25.49
C PRO A 261 -39.24 9.57 -25.70
N PHE A 262 -38.41 10.47 -26.23
CA PHE A 262 -38.83 11.84 -26.59
C PHE A 262 -39.74 11.92 -27.81
N HIS A 263 -39.71 10.94 -28.74
CA HIS A 263 -40.64 10.92 -29.87
C HIS A 263 -42.05 10.47 -29.45
N PHE A 264 -42.19 9.69 -28.37
CA PHE A 264 -43.50 9.29 -27.85
C PHE A 264 -44.21 10.43 -27.12
N GLY A 265 -43.47 11.24 -26.34
CA GLY A 265 -44.00 12.43 -25.67
C GLY A 265 -44.47 13.53 -26.63
N TRP A 266 -43.75 13.76 -27.73
CA TRP A 266 -44.13 14.75 -28.74
C TRP A 266 -45.42 14.36 -29.48
N ASN A 267 -45.63 13.07 -29.76
CA ASN A 267 -46.85 12.57 -30.40
C ASN A 267 -48.07 12.60 -29.45
N MET A 268 -47.87 12.45 -28.13
CA MET A 268 -48.93 12.65 -27.13
C MET A 268 -49.33 14.13 -27.01
N LEU A 269 -48.36 15.05 -26.94
CA LEU A 269 -48.65 16.50 -26.85
C LEU A 269 -49.30 17.06 -28.14
N ARG A 270 -48.99 16.49 -29.30
CA ARG A 270 -49.62 16.88 -30.57
C ARG A 270 -51.08 16.44 -30.67
N LYS A 271 -51.48 15.36 -29.97
CA LYS A 271 -52.90 14.93 -29.88
C LYS A 271 -53.75 15.85 -29.00
N PHE A 272 -53.17 16.55 -28.03
CA PHE A 272 -53.90 17.49 -27.16
C PHE A 272 -54.05 18.91 -27.75
N LYS A 273 -53.42 19.20 -28.89
CA LYS A 273 -53.51 20.50 -29.57
C LYS A 273 -54.56 20.56 -30.69
N THR A 274 -55.34 19.49 -30.89
CA THR A 274 -56.36 19.34 -31.95
C THR A 274 -57.79 19.22 -31.42
N THR A 275 -58.09 19.83 -30.29
CA THR A 275 -59.46 20.07 -29.77
C THR A 275 -59.57 21.52 -29.38
#